data_AF-A0A1F4F2F1-F1
#
_entry.id   AF-A0A1F4F2F1-F1
#
_cell.length_a   1.000
_cell.length_b   1.000
_cell.length_c   1.000
_cell.angle_alpha   90.00
_cell.angle_beta   90.00
_cell.angle_gamma   90.00
#
_symmetry.space_group_name_H-M   'P 1'
#
loop_
_entity.id
_entity.type
_entity.pdbx_description
1 polymer ?
#
loop_
_entity_poly.entity_id
_entity_poly.type
_entity_poly.pdbx_seq_one_letter_code
_entity_poly.pdbx_strand_id
1 'polypeptide(L)'
;MDTRVVTAHLPIDLADKLDGLAQRLDRPRGWIVKQALASYVALEEKRHRLTLEALADVDAGRTLEQAEVEARAARLSHSGRSTRRS
;
A
#
# COMPACT_ATOMS: atom_id res chain seq x y z
N MET A 1 -19.15 -3.77 18.56
CA MET A 1 -18.65 -3.62 17.18
C MET A 1 -19.39 -4.62 16.34
N ASP A 2 -20.14 -4.16 15.35
CA ASP A 2 -20.95 -5.02 14.51
C ASP A 2 -20.10 -5.64 13.40
N THR A 3 -20.38 -6.89 13.05
CA THR A 3 -19.68 -7.60 11.98
C THR A 3 -20.68 -8.02 10.90
N ARG A 4 -20.24 -7.99 9.64
CA ARG A 4 -20.99 -8.48 8.49
C ARG A 4 -20.22 -9.60 7.82
N VAL A 5 -20.89 -10.71 7.53
CA VAL A 5 -20.29 -11.82 6.76
C VAL A 5 -20.22 -11.43 5.29
N VAL A 6 -19.07 -11.70 4.66
CA VAL A 6 -18.84 -11.54 3.23
C VAL A 6 -18.33 -12.88 2.71
N THR A 7 -18.93 -13.40 1.63
CA THR A 7 -18.57 -14.67 1.02
C THR A 7 -17.99 -14.43 -0.37
N ALA A 8 -16.84 -15.04 -0.65
CA ALA A 8 -16.19 -15.02 -1.96
C ALA A 8 -15.64 -16.41 -2.28
N HIS A 9 -15.73 -16.81 -3.54
CA HIS A 9 -15.06 -18.01 -4.03
C HIS A 9 -13.58 -17.70 -4.28
N LEU A 10 -12.69 -18.51 -3.72
CA LEU A 10 -11.25 -18.44 -3.98
C LEU A 10 -10.85 -19.59 -4.92
N PRO A 11 -9.90 -19.37 -5.85
CA PRO A 11 -9.22 -20.46 -6.52
C PRO A 11 -8.62 -21.44 -5.51
N ILE A 12 -8.68 -22.74 -5.80
CA ILE A 12 -8.21 -23.81 -4.89
C ILE A 12 -6.76 -23.57 -4.48
N ASP A 13 -5.88 -23.31 -5.44
CA ASP A 13 -4.45 -23.01 -5.18
C ASP A 13 -4.23 -21.85 -4.21
N LEU A 14 -5.13 -20.85 -4.21
CA LEU A 14 -5.03 -19.72 -3.29
C LEU A 14 -5.52 -20.09 -1.89
N ALA A 15 -6.57 -20.89 -1.80
CA ALA A 15 -7.05 -21.44 -0.53
C ALA A 15 -5.98 -22.32 0.13
N ASP A 16 -5.31 -23.18 -0.64
CA ASP A 16 -4.24 -24.04 -0.12
C ASP A 16 -3.04 -23.23 0.42
N LYS A 17 -2.67 -22.15 -0.30
CA LYS A 17 -1.63 -21.21 0.18
C LYS A 17 -2.05 -20.50 1.47
N LEU A 18 -3.32 -20.11 1.58
CA LEU A 18 -3.86 -19.49 2.79
C LEU A 18 -3.81 -20.46 3.98
N ASP A 19 -4.07 -21.74 3.74
CA ASP A 19 -4.05 -22.79 4.76
C ASP A 19 -2.62 -23.03 5.28
N GLY A 20 -1.66 -23.12 4.37
CA GLY A 20 -0.24 -23.20 4.75
C GLY A 20 0.24 -21.97 5.52
N LEU A 21 -0.23 -20.78 5.15
CA LEU A 21 0.09 -19.55 5.89
C LEU A 21 -0.55 -19.53 7.27
N ALA A 22 -1.80 -19.97 7.39
CA ALA A 22 -2.53 -20.10 8.66
C ALA A 22 -1.80 -21.01 9.65
N GLN A 23 -1.32 -22.17 9.19
CA GLN A 23 -0.51 -23.07 10.01
C GLN A 23 0.80 -22.44 10.44
N ARG A 24 1.55 -21.83 9.50
CA ARG A 24 2.86 -21.21 9.79
C ARG A 24 2.78 -20.07 10.80
N LEU A 25 1.69 -19.30 10.78
CA LEU A 25 1.49 -18.15 11.66
C LEU A 25 0.75 -18.49 12.95
N ASP A 26 0.24 -19.72 13.09
CA ASP A 26 -0.65 -20.14 14.19
C ASP A 26 -1.85 -19.19 14.34
N ARG A 27 -2.55 -18.96 13.22
CA ARG A 27 -3.70 -18.05 13.15
C ARG A 27 -4.84 -18.65 12.33
N PRO A 28 -6.10 -18.34 12.67
CA PRO A 28 -7.24 -18.79 11.89
C PRO A 28 -7.28 -18.08 10.53
N ARG A 29 -7.74 -18.77 9.49
CA ARG A 29 -7.85 -18.24 8.10
C ARG A 29 -8.58 -16.90 8.06
N GLY A 30 -9.70 -16.79 8.80
CA GLY A 30 -10.50 -15.57 8.87
C GLY A 30 -9.74 -14.37 9.43
N TRP A 31 -8.77 -14.58 10.33
CA TRP A 31 -7.92 -13.50 10.84
C TRP A 31 -6.95 -13.00 9.75
N ILE A 32 -6.34 -13.91 9.00
CA ILE A 32 -5.45 -13.55 7.88
C ILE A 32 -6.22 -12.78 6.81
N VAL A 33 -7.41 -13.28 6.44
CA VAL A 33 -8.29 -12.62 5.46
C VAL A 33 -8.66 -11.22 5.94
N LYS A 34 -9.05 -11.07 7.21
CA LYS A 34 -9.35 -9.76 7.80
C LYS A 34 -8.17 -8.79 7.72
N GLN A 35 -6.96 -9.25 8.06
CA GLN A 35 -5.76 -8.40 7.99
C GLN A 35 -5.43 -7.99 6.56
N ALA A 36 -5.45 -8.95 5.63
CA ALA A 36 -5.19 -8.68 4.22
C ALA A 36 -6.18 -7.67 3.63
N LEU A 37 -7.48 -7.82 3.91
CA LEU A 37 -8.51 -6.88 3.49
C LEU A 37 -8.33 -5.50 4.11
N ALA A 38 -8.05 -5.41 5.42
CA ALA A 38 -7.82 -4.14 6.10
C ALA A 38 -6.61 -3.39 5.50
N SER A 39 -5.50 -4.09 5.27
CA SER A 39 -4.31 -3.51 4.65
C SER A 39 -4.55 -3.08 3.21
N TYR A 40 -5.29 -3.89 2.43
CA TYR A 40 -5.60 -3.57 1.04
C TYR A 40 -6.50 -2.34 0.92
N VAL A 41 -7.60 -2.28 1.68
CA VAL A 41 -8.53 -1.14 1.66
C VAL A 41 -7.81 0.14 2.08
N ALA A 42 -7.03 0.12 3.16
CA ALA A 42 -6.26 1.29 3.59
C ALA A 42 -5.27 1.78 2.54
N LEU A 43 -4.65 0.86 1.78
CA LEU A 43 -3.75 1.22 0.68
C LEU A 43 -4.51 1.87 -0.48
N GLU A 44 -5.65 1.31 -0.88
CA GLU A 44 -6.47 1.85 -1.97
C GLU A 44 -7.07 3.22 -1.61
N GLU A 45 -7.56 3.39 -0.39
CA GLU A 45 -8.04 4.69 0.11
C GLU A 45 -6.91 5.73 0.11
N LYS A 46 -5.71 5.34 0.56
CA LYS A 46 -4.54 6.24 0.53
C LYS A 46 -4.17 6.62 -0.89
N ARG A 47 -4.14 5.66 -1.82
CA ARG A 47 -3.85 5.93 -3.24
C ARG A 47 -4.85 6.91 -3.83
N HIS A 48 -6.14 6.62 -3.65
CA HIS A 48 -7.21 7.46 -4.15
C HIS A 48 -7.13 8.89 -3.59
N ARG A 49 -6.96 9.03 -2.28
CA ARG A 49 -6.80 10.34 -1.63
C ARG A 49 -5.62 11.12 -2.19
N LEU A 50 -4.45 10.48 -2.31
CA LEU A 50 -3.25 11.13 -2.83
C LEU A 50 -3.42 11.56 -4.31
N THR A 51 -4.13 10.78 -5.11
CA THR A 51 -4.46 11.16 -6.49
C THR A 51 -5.35 12.40 -6.53
N LEU A 52 -6.38 12.47 -5.69
CA LEU A 52 -7.25 13.64 -5.62
C LEU A 52 -6.53 14.89 -5.11
N GLU A 53 -5.69 14.74 -4.09
CA GLU A 53 -4.84 15.83 -3.57
C GLU A 53 -3.91 16.36 -4.67
N ALA A 54 -3.26 15.47 -5.43
CA ALA A 54 -2.38 15.87 -6.53
C ALA A 54 -3.13 16.61 -7.65
N LEU A 55 -4.36 16.18 -7.99
CA LEU A 55 -5.18 16.90 -8.98
C LEU A 55 -5.55 18.31 -8.47
N ALA A 56 -5.94 18.44 -7.20
CA ALA A 56 -6.26 19.72 -6.60
C ALA A 56 -5.04 20.66 -6.50
N ASP A 57 -3.83 20.11 -6.33
CA ASP A 57 -2.58 20.89 -6.36
C ASP A 57 -2.28 21.42 -7.77
N VAL A 58 -2.52 20.62 -8.81
CA VAL A 58 -2.40 21.05 -10.21
C VAL A 58 -3.41 22.15 -10.53
N ASP A 59 -4.68 21.95 -10.17
CA ASP A 59 -5.75 22.94 -10.40
C ASP A 59 -5.47 24.27 -9.69
N ALA A 60 -4.84 24.22 -8.51
CA ALA A 60 -4.46 25.40 -7.75
C ALA A 60 -3.09 26.00 -8.14
N GLY A 61 -2.42 25.46 -9.15
CA GLY A 61 -1.10 25.93 -9.60
C GLY A 61 0.03 25.69 -8.61
N ARG A 62 -0.14 24.79 -7.64
CA ARG A 62 0.90 24.40 -6.65
C ARG A 62 1.87 23.36 -7.24
N THR A 63 2.31 23.60 -8.46
CA THR A 63 3.26 22.72 -9.17
C THR A 63 4.68 23.23 -9.04
N LEU A 64 5.66 22.32 -9.04
CA LEU A 64 7.08 22.69 -9.10
C LEU A 64 7.55 22.68 -10.55
N GLU A 65 8.43 23.62 -10.90
CA GLU A 65 9.08 23.64 -12.21
C GLU A 65 9.98 22.41 -12.39
N GLN A 66 10.09 21.94 -13.63
CA GLN A 66 10.84 20.73 -13.98
C GLN A 66 12.30 20.76 -13.47
N ALA A 67 12.96 21.92 -13.54
CA ALA A 67 14.33 22.10 -13.05
C ALA A 67 14.44 21.90 -11.52
N GLU A 68 13.40 22.25 -10.76
CA GLU A 68 13.38 22.07 -9.30
C GLU A 68 13.13 20.60 -8.93
N VAL A 69 12.31 19.90 -9.71
CA VAL A 69 12.11 18.44 -9.59
C VAL A 69 13.44 17.69 -9.81
N GLU A 70 14.21 18.07 -10.83
CA GLU A 70 15.52 17.48 -11.12
C GLU A 70 16.53 17.71 -10.00
N ALA A 71 16.61 18.94 -9.47
CA ALA A 71 17.47 19.27 -8.34
C ALA A 71 17.11 18.46 -7.08
N ARG A 72 15.81 18.25 -6.83
CA ARG A 72 15.33 17.44 -5.70
C ARG A 72 15.64 15.95 -5.88
N ALA A 73 15.44 15.40 -7.08
CA ALA A 73 15.77 14.02 -7.40
C ALA A 73 17.28 13.73 -7.22
N ALA A 74 18.14 14.67 -7.65
CA ALA A 74 19.58 14.59 -7.47
C ALA A 74 19.98 14.49 -5.98
N ARG A 75 19.34 15.29 -5.11
CA ARG A 75 19.57 15.26 -3.65
C ARG A 75 19.10 13.94 -3.00
N LEU A 76 17.93 13.44 -3.39
CA LEU A 76 17.39 12.17 -2.88
C LEU A 76 18.29 10.97 -3.25
N SER A 77 18.85 10.97 -4.48
CA SER A 77 19.77 9.93 -4.93
C SER A 77 21.14 9.96 -4.23
N HIS A 78 21.57 11.12 -3.74
CA HIS A 78 22.80 11.26 -2.95
C HIS A 78 22.59 10.82 -1.50
N SER A 79 21.44 11.13 -0.90
CA SER A 79 21.07 10.70 0.45
C SER A 79 21.01 9.17 0.59
N GLY A 80 20.41 8.48 -0.39
CA GLY A 80 20.34 7.01 -0.38
C GLY A 80 21.68 6.27 -0.52
N ARG A 81 22.74 6.95 -1.02
CA ARG A 81 24.09 6.39 -1.13
C ARG A 81 24.91 6.52 0.15
N SER A 82 24.60 7.49 1.01
CA SER A 82 25.33 7.71 2.27
C SER A 82 25.01 6.67 3.35
N THR A 83 23.79 6.11 3.36
CA THR A 83 23.34 5.18 4.42
C THR A 83 23.79 3.73 4.21
N ARG A 84 24.46 3.39 3.09
CA ARG A 84 24.93 2.03 2.77
C ARG A 84 26.43 1.80 2.99
N ARG A 85 27.17 2.79 3.50
CA ARG A 85 28.59 2.68 3.92
C ARG A 85 28.74 3.24 5.34
N SER A 86 28.28 2.52 6.35
CA SER A 86 28.71 2.64 7.75
C SER A 86 28.40 1.36 8.48
#